data_AF-A0A3D9DKB2-F1
#
_entry.id   AF-A0A3D9DKB2-F1
#
_cell.length_a   1.000
_cell.length_b   1.000
_cell.length_c   1.000
_cell.angle_alpha   90.00
_cell.angle_beta   90.00
_cell.angle_gamma   90.00
#
_symmetry.space_group_name_H-M   'P 1'
#
loop_
_entity.id
_entity.type
_entity.pdbx_description
1 polymer ?
#
loop_
_entity_poly.entity_id
_entity_poly.type
_entity_poly.pdbx_seq_one_letter_code
_entity_poly.pdbx_strand_id
1 'polypeptide(L)' 'MPMVSKKVLSEQLKQMEENHIIQRIEVYNFPPEVYYKPTDQGKKLGPILNQLHQWGNDLNA' A
#
# COMPACT_ATOMS: atom_id res chain seq x y z
N MET A 1 -9.84 7.02 -11.48
CA MET A 1 -8.59 6.74 -10.73
C MET A 1 -8.45 7.80 -9.65
N PRO A 2 -8.09 7.46 -8.40
CA PRO A 2 -8.00 8.45 -7.33
C PRO A 2 -6.97 9.54 -7.70
N MET A 3 -7.28 10.80 -7.38
CA MET A 3 -6.48 12.00 -7.65
C MET A 3 -5.23 12.11 -6.75
N VAL A 4 -4.50 11.00 -6.51
CA VAL A 4 -3.24 11.08 -5.76
C VAL A 4 -2.13 11.57 -6.67
N SER A 5 -1.41 12.61 -6.23
CA SER A 5 -0.27 13.11 -6.99
C SER A 5 0.86 12.07 -6.96
N LYS A 6 1.66 12.01 -8.02
CA LYS A 6 2.83 11.10 -8.09
C LYS A 6 3.77 11.31 -6.90
N LYS A 7 3.96 12.55 -6.47
CA LYS A 7 4.80 12.89 -5.33
C LYS A 7 4.26 12.27 -4.03
N VAL A 8 2.98 12.50 -3.75
CA VAL A 8 2.32 11.99 -2.53
C VAL A 8 2.33 10.45 -2.51
N LEU A 9 2.06 9.81 -3.64
CA LEU A 9 2.11 8.36 -3.74
C LEU A 9 3.52 7.82 -3.46
N SER A 10 4.56 8.42 -4.04
CA SER A 10 5.95 8.01 -3.79
C SER A 10 6.36 8.23 -2.33
N GLU A 11 5.94 9.33 -1.70
CA GLU A 11 6.19 9.61 -0.28
C GLU A 11 5.49 8.58 0.62
N GLN A 12 4.23 8.24 0.32
CA GLN A 12 3.48 7.23 1.07
C GLN A 12 4.07 5.82 0.92
N LEU A 13 4.49 5.43 -0.29
CA LEU A 13 5.14 4.15 -0.52
C LEU A 13 6.46 4.06 0.26
N LYS A 14 7.26 5.12 0.26
CA LYS A 14 8.51 5.18 1.03
C LYS A 14 8.23 5.03 2.54
N GLN A 15 7.26 5.74 3.08
CA GLN A 15 6.89 5.62 4.49
C GLN A 15 6.39 4.21 4.84
N MET A 16 5.59 3.58 3.97
CA MET A 16 5.12 2.21 4.20
C MET A 16 6.26 1.19 4.13
N GLU A 17 7.28 1.43 3.31
CA GLU A 17 8.51 0.62 3.26
C GLU A 17 9.33 0.78 4.55
N GLU A 18 9.54 2.01 5.01
CA GLU A 18 10.24 2.33 6.27
C GLU A 18 9.54 1.73 7.50
N ASN A 19 8.21 1.65 7.49
CA ASN A 19 7.42 1.01 8.53
C ASN A 19 7.31 -0.53 8.39
N HIS A 20 8.05 -1.14 7.45
CA HIS A 20 8.02 -2.57 7.16
C HIS A 20 6.63 -3.13 6.81
N ILE A 21 5.73 -2.30 6.28
CA ILE A 21 4.38 -2.68 5.85
C ILE A 21 4.44 -3.23 4.41
N ILE A 22 5.26 -2.61 3.56
CA ILE A 22 5.47 -3.05 2.18
C ILE A 22 6.95 -3.32 1.91
N GLN A 23 7.22 -4.19 0.95
CA GLN A 23 8.54 -4.47 0.42
C GLN A 23 8.61 -3.95 -1.02
N ARG A 24 9.66 -3.19 -1.31
CA ARG A 24 10.04 -2.76 -2.65
C ARG A 24 10.89 -3.84 -3.33
N ILE A 25 10.58 -4.13 -4.59
CA ILE A 25 11.29 -5.10 -5.43
C ILE A 25 11.67 -4.39 -6.72
N GLU A 26 12.97 -4.29 -6.97
CA GLU A 26 13.50 -3.78 -8.24
C GLU A 26 13.80 -4.93 -9.17
N VAL A 27 13.26 -4.86 -10.38
CA VAL A 27 13.56 -5.81 -11.46
C VAL A 27 14.39 -5.05 -12.49
N TYR A 28 15.64 -5.46 -12.62
CA TYR A 28 16.59 -4.87 -13.57
C TYR A 28 16.47 -5.53 -14.95
N ASN A 29 15.27 -5.47 -15.55
CA ASN A 29 14.99 -5.82 -16.95
C ASN A 29 14.99 -4.55 -17.82
N PHE A 30 14.76 -4.71 -19.14
CA PHE A 30 14.54 -3.58 -20.04
C PHE A 30 13.07 -3.56 -20.49
N PRO A 31 12.28 -2.53 -20.14
CA PRO A 31 12.61 -1.39 -19.25
C PRO A 31 12.73 -1.82 -17.78
N PRO A 32 13.45 -1.08 -16.91
CA PRO A 32 13.53 -1.42 -15.49
C PRO A 32 12.19 -1.17 -14.80
N GLU A 33 11.78 -2.10 -13.94
CA GLU A 33 10.49 -2.07 -13.26
C GLU A 33 10.64 -2.10 -11.75
N VAL A 34 9.68 -1.46 -11.06
CA VAL A 34 9.61 -1.43 -9.60
C VAL A 34 8.26 -1.95 -9.18
N TYR A 35 8.27 -2.98 -8.34
CA TYR A 35 7.09 -3.60 -7.77
C TYR A 35 7.05 -3.38 -6.27
N TYR A 36 5.83 -3.26 -5.73
CA TYR A 36 5.60 -3.15 -4.30
C TYR A 36 4.67 -4.29 -3.87
N LYS A 37 4.99 -4.97 -2.77
CA LYS A 37 4.13 -6.01 -2.20
C LYS A 37 4.00 -5.83 -0.68
N PRO A 38 2.88 -6.20 -0.06
CA PRO A 38 2.77 -6.20 1.39
C PRO A 38 3.72 -7.25 1.99
N THR A 39 4.39 -6.90 3.09
CA THR A 39 5.16 -7.84 3.91
C THR A 39 4.21 -8.75 4.69
N ASP A 40 4.72 -9.80 5.34
CA ASP A 40 3.89 -10.64 6.19
C ASP A 40 3.30 -9.88 7.39
N GLN A 41 4.00 -8.85 7.87
CA GLN A 41 3.46 -7.92 8.85
C GLN A 41 2.37 -7.02 8.24
N GLY A 42 2.60 -6.48 7.04
CA GLY A 42 1.61 -5.66 6.33
C GLY A 42 0.32 -6.43 6.01
N LYS A 43 0.41 -7.74 5.70
CA LYS A 43 -0.76 -8.60 5.50
C LYS A 43 -1.64 -8.70 6.74
N LYS A 44 -1.07 -8.62 7.95
CA LYS A 44 -1.84 -8.64 9.21
C LYS A 44 -2.69 -7.37 9.39
N LEU A 45 -2.36 -6.26 8.71
CA LEU A 45 -3.19 -5.06 8.69
C LEU A 45 -4.42 -5.22 7.79
N GLY A 46 -4.38 -6.15 6.82
CA GLY A 46 -5.49 -6.39 5.88
C GLY A 46 -6.85 -6.63 6.57
N PRO A 47 -6.95 -7.57 7.52
CA PRO A 47 -8.18 -7.80 8.28
C PRO A 47 -8.68 -6.57 9.04
N ILE A 48 -7.77 -5.76 9.61
CA ILE A 48 -8.12 -4.53 10.35
C ILE A 48 -8.70 -3.48 9.40
N LEU A 49 -8.05 -3.28 8.25
CA LEU A 49 -8.53 -2.37 7.20
C LEU A 49 -9.89 -2.81 6.66
N ASN A 50 -10.10 -4.13 6.50
CA ASN A 50 -11.39 -4.68 6.11
C ASN A 50 -12.48 -4.40 7.15
N GLN A 51 -12.19 -4.57 8.44
CA GLN A 51 -13.14 -4.24 9.50
C GLN A 51 -13.45 -2.74 9.53
N LEU A 52 -12.44 -1.87 9.36
CA LEU A 52 -12.64 -0.43 9.27
C LEU A 52 -13.49 -0.05 8.06
N HIS A 53 -13.27 -0.70 6.91
CA HIS A 53 -14.07 -0.51 5.71
C HIS A 53 -15.52 -0.97 5.89
N GLN A 54 -15.74 -2.12 6.54
CA GLN A 54 -17.10 -2.62 6.87
C GLN A 54 -17.82 -1.62 7.79
N TRP A 55 -17.17 -1.20 8.88
CA TRP A 55 -17.70 -0.19 9.78
C TRP A 55 -18.07 1.12 9.06
N GLY A 56 -17.21 1.59 8.17
CA GLY A 56 -17.46 2.80 7.38
C GLY A 56 -18.64 2.65 6.41
N ASN A 57 -18.86 1.47 5.86
CA ASN A 57 -20.01 1.19 4.99
C ASN A 57 -21.32 1.09 5.79
N ASP A 58 -21.29 0.46 6.96
CA ASP A 58 -22.46 0.37 7.85
C ASP A 58 -22.91 1.75 8.35
N LEU A 59 -21.98 2.71 8.51
CA LEU A 59 -22.31 4.10 8.85
C LEU A 59 -22.90 4.91 7.69
N ASN A 60 -22.67 4.49 6.44
CA ASN A 60 -23.21 5.12 5.24
C ASN A 60 -24.43 4.37 4.68
N ALA A 61 -24.95 3.38 5.44
CA ALA A 61 -26.14 2.61 5.13
C ALA A 61 -27.41 3.21 5.77
#